data_AF-B1HQB4-F1
#
_entry.id   AF-B1HQB4-F1
#
_cell.length_a   1.000
_cell.length_b   1.000
_cell.length_c   1.000
_cell.angle_alpha   90.00
_cell.angle_beta   90.00
_cell.angle_gamma   90.00
#
_symmetry.space_group_name_H-M   'P 1'
#
loop_
_entity.id
_entity.type
_entity.pdbx_description
1 polymer ?
#
loop_
_entity_poly.entity_id
_entity_poly.type
_entity_poly.pdbx_seq_one_letter_code
_entity_poly.pdbx_strand_id
1 'polypeptide(L)' 'MLLLGGAIGNFIDRLFRGEVVDFVDVLIPIIQYDFPIFNVADAALTIAVVILMIGLIREDKKEKKQVKQ' A
#
# COMPACT_ATOMS: atom_id res chain seq x y z
N MET A 1 -8.78 -3.91 -7.64
CA MET A 1 -8.92 -2.50 -8.07
C MET A 1 -7.99 -1.54 -7.33
N LEU A 2 -7.62 -1.78 -6.06
CA LEU A 2 -6.77 -0.87 -5.29
C LEU A 2 -5.38 -0.59 -5.91
N LEU A 3 -4.65 -1.64 -6.35
CA LEU A 3 -3.33 -1.46 -6.99
C LEU A 3 -3.42 -0.58 -8.25
N LEU A 4 -4.33 -0.94 -9.15
CA LEU A 4 -4.51 -0.23 -10.42
C LEU A 4 -5.01 1.21 -10.19
N GLY A 5 -5.97 1.40 -9.28
CA GLY A 5 -6.52 2.71 -8.96
C GLY A 5 -5.48 3.67 -8.38
N GLY A 6 -4.66 3.19 -7.42
CA GLY A 6 -3.56 3.99 -6.86
C GLY A 6 -2.49 4.30 -7.91
N ALA A 7 -2.08 3.32 -8.71
CA ALA A 7 -1.10 3.52 -9.77
C ALA A 7 -1.60 4.51 -10.84
N ILE A 8 -2.86 4.40 -11.27
CA ILE A 8 -3.47 5.31 -12.23
C ILE A 8 -3.62 6.71 -11.63
N GLY A 9 -4.02 6.84 -10.36
CA GLY A 9 -4.15 8.14 -9.69
C GLY A 9 -2.84 8.93 -9.70
N ASN A 10 -1.76 8.31 -9.22
CA ASN A 10 -0.42 8.93 -9.25
C ASN A 10 0.11 9.16 -10.66
N PHE A 11 -0.27 8.30 -11.63
CA PHE A 11 0.10 8.51 -13.03
C PHE A 11 -0.60 9.71 -13.66
N ILE A 12 -1.90 9.87 -13.40
CA ILE A 12 -2.69 11.03 -13.84
C ILE A 12 -2.09 12.31 -13.26
N ASP A 13 -1.78 12.35 -11.96
CA ASP A 13 -1.16 13.52 -11.35
C ASP A 13 0.14 13.91 -12.04
N ARG A 14 1.03 12.94 -12.29
CA ARG A 14 2.28 13.18 -13.03
C ARG A 14 2.04 13.66 -14.46
N LEU A 15 1.01 13.17 -15.13
CA LEU A 15 0.69 13.56 -16.50
C LEU A 15 0.21 15.02 -16.59
N PHE A 16 -0.62 15.47 -15.64
CA PHE A 16 -1.23 16.80 -15.68
C PHE A 16 -0.45 17.87 -14.91
N ARG A 17 0.25 17.49 -13.85
CA ARG A 17 0.95 18.42 -12.95
C ARG A 17 2.48 18.29 -13.02
N GLY A 18 3.00 17.23 -13.61
CA GLY A 18 4.44 16.93 -13.64
C GLY A 18 4.97 16.31 -12.34
N GLU A 19 4.14 16.26 -11.28
CA GLU A 19 4.48 15.76 -9.95
C GLU A 19 3.25 15.13 -9.29
N VAL A 20 3.47 14.43 -8.18
CA VAL A 20 2.39 13.84 -7.36
C VAL A 20 2.07 14.80 -6.22
N VAL A 21 0.79 15.01 -5.96
CA VAL A 21 0.36 15.89 -4.86
C VAL A 21 0.19 15.07 -3.59
N ASP A 22 1.08 15.31 -2.62
CA ASP A 22 1.05 14.73 -1.29
C ASP A 22 0.41 15.71 -0.29
N PHE A 23 -0.45 15.20 0.59
CA PHE A 23 -1.24 16.06 1.49
C PHE A 23 -1.53 15.45 2.87
N VAL A 24 -1.23 14.17 3.06
CA VAL A 24 -1.40 13.49 4.35
C VAL A 24 -0.07 13.50 5.09
N ASP A 25 0.01 14.32 6.14
CA ASP A 25 1.17 14.46 7.01
C ASP A 25 0.88 13.77 8.35
N VAL A 26 1.78 12.87 8.78
CA VAL A 26 1.59 12.02 9.97
C VAL A 26 2.85 12.00 10.83
N LEU A 27 2.78 12.73 11.94
CA LEU A 27 3.74 12.63 13.03
C LEU A 27 3.31 11.57 14.04
N ILE A 28 4.19 10.63 14.37
CA ILE A 28 3.99 9.62 15.41
C ILE A 28 4.74 10.06 16.68
N PRO A 29 4.08 10.75 17.64
CA PRO A 29 4.76 11.40 18.76
C PRO A 29 5.40 10.42 19.75
N ILE A 30 4.84 9.21 19.86
CA ILE A 30 5.28 8.19 20.82
C ILE A 30 6.72 7.73 20.54
N ILE A 31 7.09 7.67 19.26
CA ILE A 31 8.42 7.24 18.79
C ILE A 31 9.21 8.39 18.16
N GLN A 32 8.71 9.63 18.25
CA GLN A 32 9.28 10.82 17.62
C GLN A 32 9.64 10.60 16.14
N TYR A 33 8.75 9.92 15.42
CA TYR A 33 8.96 9.57 14.02
C TYR A 33 8.04 10.38 13.13
N ASP A 34 8.63 11.05 12.15
CA ASP A 34 7.93 11.81 11.13
C ASP A 34 7.79 10.94 9.88
N PHE A 35 6.56 10.54 9.56
CA PHE A 35 6.30 9.66 8.43
C PHE A 35 6.25 10.49 7.15
N PRO A 36 6.88 10.05 6.03
CA PRO A 36 6.85 10.79 4.78
C PRO A 36 5.42 11.13 4.36
N ILE A 37 5.19 12.38 3.96
CA ILE A 37 3.89 12.85 3.49
C ILE A 37 3.45 11.96 2.32
N PHE A 38 2.20 11.55 2.31
CA PHE A 38 1.66 10.64 1.29
C PHE A 38 0.28 11.11 0.82
N ASN A 39 -0.27 10.40 -0.16
CA ASN A 39 -1.61 10.66 -0.66
C ASN A 39 -2.52 9.42 -0.65
N VAL A 40 -3.76 9.59 -1.10
CA VAL A 40 -4.75 8.49 -1.12
C VAL A 40 -4.35 7.37 -2.09
N ALA A 41 -3.64 7.67 -3.17
CA ALA A 41 -3.15 6.65 -4.09
C ALA A 41 -2.08 5.76 -3.43
N ASP A 42 -1.16 6.34 -2.66
CA ASP A 42 -0.15 5.58 -1.91
C ASP A 42 -0.77 4.72 -0.80
N ALA A 43 -1.79 5.25 -0.11
CA ALA A 43 -2.56 4.47 0.86
C ALA A 43 -3.25 3.27 0.20
N ALA A 44 -3.87 3.46 -0.97
CA ALA A 44 -4.51 2.39 -1.72
C ALA A 44 -3.50 1.32 -2.18
N LEU A 45 -2.32 1.73 -2.65
CA LEU A 45 -1.24 0.82 -3.02
C LEU A 45 -0.78 0.00 -1.81
N THR A 46 -0.52 0.66 -0.68
CA THR A 46 -0.06 0.01 0.56
C THR A 46 -1.07 -1.04 1.05
N ILE A 47 -2.35 -0.68 1.13
CA ILE A 47 -3.42 -1.61 1.54
C ILE A 47 -3.49 -2.82 0.61
N ALA A 48 -3.37 -2.60 -0.70
CA ALA A 48 -3.45 -3.68 -1.67
C ALA A 48 -2.28 -4.67 -1.54
N VAL A 49 -1.06 -4.17 -1.31
CA VAL A 49 0.12 -5.00 -1.04
C VAL A 49 -0.04 -5.79 0.25
N VAL A 50 -0.54 -5.17 1.32
CA VAL A 50 -0.80 -5.86 2.60
C VAL A 50 -1.81 -6.99 2.43
N ILE A 51 -2.91 -6.76 1.70
CA ILE A 51 -3.92 -7.80 1.42
C ILE A 51 -3.30 -8.95 0.62
N LEU A 52 -2.51 -8.65 -0.42
CA LEU A 52 -1.82 -9.67 -1.22
C LEU A 52 -0.88 -10.50 -0.36
N MET A 53 -0.08 -9.85 0.48
CA MET A 53 0.87 -10.51 1.38
C MET A 53 0.16 -11.44 2.38
N ILE A 54 -0.95 -10.98 2.97
CA ILE A 54 -1.78 -11.83 3.84
C ILE A 54 -2.33 -13.03 3.08
N GLY A 55 -2.76 -12.85 1.83
CA GLY A 55 -3.21 -13.93 0.95
C GLY A 55 -2.14 -15.01 0.77
N LEU A 56 -0.94 -14.60 0.33
CA LEU A 56 0.20 -15.50 0.10
C LEU A 56 0.59 -16.28 1.36
N ILE A 57 0.68 -15.60 2.51
CA ILE A 57 1.01 -16.25 3.79
C ILE A 57 -0.05 -17.29 4.19
N ARG A 58 -1.32 -17.05 3.87
CA ARG A 58 -2.42 -17.99 4.17
C ARG A 58 -2.41 -19.20 3.24
N GLU A 59 -2.05 -19.03 1.98
CA GLU A 59 -1.90 -20.13 1.01
C GLU A 59 -0.73 -21.04 1.40
N ASP A 60 0.44 -20.48 1.69
CA ASP A 60 1.61 -21.23 2.18
C ASP A 60 1.28 -22.08 3.42
N LYS A 61 0.49 -21.52 4.35
CA LYS A 61 0.05 -22.24 5.56
C LYS A 61 -0.93 -23.37 5.25
N LYS A 62 -1.78 -23.23 4.23
CA LYS A 62 -2.71 -24.29 3.79
C LYS A 62 -1.95 -25.43 3.14
N GLU A 63 -0.99 -25.16 2.27
CA GLU A 63 -0.17 -26.19 1.62
C GLU A 63 0.62 -27.00 2.65
N LYS A 64 1.27 -26.34 3.62
CA LYS A 64 2.02 -27.01 4.69
C LYS A 64 1.15 -27.87 5.61
N LYS A 65 -0.15 -27.58 5.72
CA LYS A 65 -1.10 -28.42 6.48
C LYS A 65 -1.54 -29.65 5.70
N GLN A 66 -1.73 -29.53 4.38
CA GLN A 66 -2.10 -30.67 3.52
C GLN A 66 -0.96 -31.69 3.38
N VAL A 67 0.30 -31.25 3.30
CA VAL A 67 1.47 -32.15 3.22
C VAL A 67 1.72 -32.91 4.54
N LYS A 68 1.18 -32.45 5.67
CA LYS A 68 1.34 -33.09 6.98
C LYS A 68 0.20 -34.03 7.38
N GLN A 69 -0.89 -34.06 6.62
CA GLN A 69 -2.00 -35.02 6.78
C GLN A 69 -1.75 -36.25 5.91
#